data_AF-A0A2V6L7W2-F1
#
_entry.id   AF-A0A2V6L7W2-F1
#
_cell.length_a   1.000
_cell.length_b   1.000
_cell.length_c   1.000
_cell.angle_alpha   90.00
_cell.angle_beta   90.00
_cell.angle_gamma   90.00
#
_symmetry.space_group_name_H-M   'P 1'
#
loop_
_entity.id
_entity.type
_entity.pdbx_description
1 polymer ?
#
loop_
_entity_poly.entity_id
_entity_poly.type
_entity_poly.pdbx_seq_one_letter_code
_entity_poly.pdbx_strand_id
1 'polypeptide(L)'
;MELIKEGQVVADGKGGWTKHRPSADEEYEFIRLHGFAQYAKWHLGIDRRFSENSKRRYKFPYGDFTNVHRCGLLAVKARARQYGYAEIGNAAAELDRAIKQPN
;
A
#
# COMPACT_ATOMS: atom_id res chain seq x y z
N MET A 1 5.14 -11.70 2.01
CA MET A 1 4.37 -10.79 2.88
C MET A 1 3.26 -11.57 3.56
N GLU A 2 3.21 -11.52 4.88
CA GLU A 2 2.28 -12.28 5.74
C GLU A 2 0.79 -11.99 5.40
N LEU A 3 0.46 -10.73 5.10
CA LEU A 3 -0.90 -10.30 4.71
C LEU A 3 -1.49 -11.00 3.48
N ILE A 4 -0.66 -11.32 2.48
CA ILE A 4 -1.12 -12.04 1.27
C ILE A 4 -1.32 -13.53 1.57
N LYS A 5 -0.59 -14.09 2.55
CA LYS A 5 -0.75 -15.48 2.98
C LYS A 5 -2.00 -15.68 3.85
N GLU A 6 -2.46 -14.64 4.55
CA GLU A 6 -3.68 -14.66 5.36
C GLU A 6 -4.98 -14.49 4.55
N GLY A 7 -4.89 -14.38 3.22
CA GLY A 7 -6.07 -14.26 2.34
C GLY A 7 -6.75 -12.90 2.36
N GLN A 8 -6.15 -11.91 3.02
CA GLN A 8 -6.68 -10.54 3.13
C GLN A 8 -6.40 -9.74 1.85
N VAL A 9 -7.04 -10.14 0.75
CA VAL A 9 -6.79 -9.60 -0.58
C VAL A 9 -8.10 -9.30 -1.30
N VAL A 10 -8.24 -8.08 -1.79
CA VAL A 10 -9.33 -7.67 -2.69
C VAL A 10 -8.79 -7.57 -4.11
N ALA A 11 -9.19 -8.52 -4.98
CA ALA A 11 -8.77 -8.60 -6.37
C ALA A 11 -9.53 -7.62 -7.30
N ASP A 12 -9.70 -6.38 -6.86
CA ASP A 12 -10.40 -5.33 -7.61
C ASP A 12 -9.66 -4.86 -8.88
N GLY A 13 -10.39 -4.14 -9.74
CA GLY A 13 -9.93 -3.66 -11.04
C GLY A 13 -9.23 -2.29 -10.98
N LYS A 14 -8.71 -1.83 -12.13
CA LYS A 14 -8.14 -0.48 -12.24
C LYS A 14 -9.19 0.60 -11.93
N GLY A 15 -8.75 1.71 -11.32
CA GLY A 15 -9.58 2.91 -11.12
C GLY A 15 -10.35 2.98 -9.80
N GLY A 16 -10.42 1.89 -9.02
CA GLY A 16 -11.11 1.87 -7.72
C GLY A 16 -10.35 2.55 -6.58
N TRP A 17 -9.03 2.77 -6.73
CA TRP A 17 -8.16 3.11 -5.61
C TRP A 17 -8.53 4.40 -4.88
N THR A 18 -9.01 5.43 -5.58
CA THR A 18 -9.44 6.69 -4.94
C THR A 18 -10.59 6.47 -3.94
N LYS A 19 -11.43 5.45 -4.15
CA LYS A 19 -12.55 5.12 -3.27
C LYS A 19 -12.16 4.13 -2.17
N HIS A 20 -11.23 3.22 -2.45
CA HIS A 20 -10.84 2.15 -1.53
C HIS A 20 -9.68 2.55 -0.59
N ARG A 21 -8.92 3.59 -0.93
CA ARG A 21 -7.87 4.08 -0.04
C ARG A 21 -8.50 4.66 1.24
N PRO A 22 -7.90 4.39 2.42
CA PRO A 22 -8.32 5.01 3.67
C PRO A 22 -8.42 6.53 3.59
N SER A 23 -9.42 7.07 4.28
CA SER A 23 -9.55 8.49 4.57
C SER A 23 -8.48 8.95 5.57
N ALA A 24 -8.31 10.27 5.70
CA ALA A 24 -7.34 10.82 6.65
C ALA A 24 -7.63 10.41 8.10
N ASP A 25 -8.91 10.29 8.46
CA ASP A 25 -9.36 9.93 9.81
C ASP A 25 -9.08 8.46 10.10
N GLU A 26 -9.35 7.56 9.15
CA GLU A 26 -8.98 6.14 9.26
C GLU A 26 -7.47 5.94 9.40
N GLU A 27 -6.66 6.70 8.66
CA GLU A 27 -5.20 6.67 8.84
C GLU A 27 -4.78 7.11 10.25
N TYR A 28 -5.37 8.19 10.77
CA TYR A 28 -5.05 8.68 12.11
C TYR A 28 -5.44 7.68 13.19
N GLU A 29 -6.62 7.10 13.07
CA GLU A 29 -7.11 6.09 14.01
C GLU A 29 -6.25 4.83 13.99
N PHE A 30 -5.89 4.35 12.79
CA PHE A 30 -4.99 3.21 12.64
C PHE A 30 -3.63 3.49 13.30
N ILE A 31 -3.04 4.67 13.08
CA ILE A 31 -1.76 5.04 13.69
C ILE A 31 -1.89 5.18 15.21
N ARG A 32 -3.00 5.72 15.71
CA ARG A 32 -3.27 5.83 17.15
C ARG A 32 -3.32 4.46 17.83
N LEU A 33 -3.95 3.48 17.18
CA LEU A 33 -4.14 2.13 17.70
C LEU A 33 -2.91 1.23 17.53
N HIS A 34 -2.20 1.35 16.42
CA HIS A 34 -1.17 0.38 16.00
C HIS A 34 0.24 0.98 15.85
N GLY A 35 0.35 2.31 15.83
CA GLY A 35 1.61 3.02 15.68
C GLY A 35 2.14 3.09 14.24
N PHE A 36 3.17 3.92 14.04
CA PHE A 36 3.79 4.14 12.74
C PHE A 36 4.48 2.91 12.16
N ALA A 37 4.97 2.00 13.02
CA ALA A 37 5.61 0.77 12.57
C ALA A 37 4.64 -0.15 11.81
N GLN A 38 3.39 -0.28 12.27
CA GLN A 38 2.38 -1.02 11.53
C GLN A 38 1.90 -0.24 10.30
N TYR A 39 1.75 1.09 10.40
CA TYR A 39 1.37 1.93 9.27
C TYR A 39 2.39 1.84 8.12
N ALA A 40 3.67 1.74 8.44
CA ALA A 40 4.76 1.56 7.47
C ALA A 40 4.59 0.31 6.61
N LYS A 41 4.04 -0.77 7.17
CA LYS A 41 3.84 -2.04 6.45
C LYS A 41 2.85 -1.93 5.29
N TRP A 42 1.99 -0.92 5.28
CA TRP A 42 0.97 -0.69 4.24
C TRP A 42 1.45 0.19 3.08
N HIS A 43 2.74 0.51 3.04
CA HIS A 43 3.35 1.46 2.14
C HIS A 43 4.60 0.86 1.48
N LEU A 44 4.76 1.07 0.17
CA LEU A 44 5.94 0.55 -0.54
C LEU A 44 7.13 1.53 -0.57
N GLY A 45 6.93 2.79 -0.19
CA GLY A 45 7.99 3.79 -0.20
C GLY A 45 8.18 4.50 1.14
N ILE A 46 9.44 4.84 1.43
CA ILE A 46 9.84 5.64 2.59
C ILE A 46 10.59 6.87 2.10
N ASP A 47 10.09 8.05 2.46
CA ASP A 47 10.74 9.33 2.23
C ASP A 47 11.47 9.78 3.50
N ARG A 48 12.77 9.50 3.55
CA ARG A 48 13.63 9.73 4.72
C ARG A 48 13.81 11.20 5.09
N ARG A 49 13.32 12.14 4.28
CA ARG A 49 13.30 13.57 4.62
C ARG A 49 12.31 13.89 5.74
N PHE A 50 11.35 12.99 5.99
CA PHE A 50 10.37 13.12 7.06
C PHE A 50 10.68 12.21 8.24
N SER A 51 10.31 12.64 9.45
CA SER A 51 10.50 11.86 10.68
C SER A 51 9.68 10.57 10.67
N GLU A 52 10.12 9.58 11.46
CA GLU A 52 9.46 8.26 11.53
C GLU A 52 8.02 8.34 12.05
N ASN A 53 7.72 9.38 12.84
CA ASN A 53 6.40 9.70 13.36
C ASN A 53 5.62 10.67 12.45
N SER A 54 5.96 10.74 11.17
CA SER A 54 5.25 11.55 10.18
C SER A 54 4.57 10.67 9.15
N LYS A 55 3.25 10.82 8.97
CA LYS A 55 2.50 10.15 7.91
C LYS A 55 3.11 10.39 6.53
N ARG A 56 3.64 11.60 6.31
CA ARG A 56 4.26 12.02 5.05
C ARG A 56 5.49 11.18 4.69
N ARG A 57 6.13 10.51 5.64
CA ARG A 57 7.26 9.60 5.40
C ARG A 57 6.85 8.40 4.56
N TYR A 58 5.65 7.87 4.77
CA TYR A 58 5.23 6.62 4.15
C TYR A 58 4.46 6.94 2.85
N LYS A 59 4.88 6.32 1.74
CA LYS A 59 4.42 6.62 0.38
C LYS A 59 3.96 5.34 -0.29
N PHE A 60 3.16 5.50 -1.35
CA PHE A 60 2.65 4.38 -2.15
C PHE A 60 1.82 3.39 -1.31
N PRO A 61 0.68 3.85 -0.73
CA PRO A 61 -0.24 2.96 -0.03
C PRO A 61 -0.88 1.98 -1.02
N TYR A 62 -1.15 0.76 -0.56
CA TYR A 62 -1.68 -0.31 -1.40
C TYR A 62 -2.76 -1.19 -0.74
N GLY A 63 -3.21 -0.81 0.47
CA GLY A 63 -4.27 -1.51 1.19
C GLY A 63 -5.08 -0.56 2.07
N ASP A 64 -6.16 -1.07 2.64
CA ASP A 64 -7.12 -0.32 3.47
C ASP A 64 -6.91 -0.54 4.98
N PHE A 65 -5.71 -0.99 5.37
CA PHE A 65 -5.35 -1.46 6.72
C PHE A 65 -5.96 -2.80 7.15
N THR A 66 -6.80 -3.41 6.32
CA THR A 66 -7.34 -4.75 6.53
C THR A 66 -6.94 -5.68 5.39
N ASN A 67 -7.06 -5.22 4.15
CA ASN A 67 -6.84 -5.96 2.93
C ASN A 67 -5.85 -5.25 2.00
N VAL A 68 -5.11 -6.06 1.26
CA VAL A 68 -4.35 -5.58 0.10
C VAL A 68 -5.31 -5.41 -1.08
N HIS A 69 -5.32 -4.21 -1.68
CA HIS A 69 -6.13 -3.93 -2.85
C HIS A 69 -5.30 -3.98 -4.13
N ARG A 70 -5.73 -4.81 -5.09
CA ARG A 70 -5.08 -4.90 -6.39
C ARG A 70 -5.11 -3.56 -7.13
N CYS A 71 -6.18 -2.79 -7.01
CA CYS A 71 -6.32 -1.45 -7.58
C CYS A 71 -5.30 -0.48 -6.98
N GLY A 72 -4.98 -0.62 -5.70
CA GLY A 72 -3.91 0.12 -5.02
C GLY A 72 -2.54 -0.21 -5.59
N LEU A 73 -2.22 -1.50 -5.74
CA LEU A 73 -0.97 -1.93 -6.37
C LEU A 73 -0.85 -1.45 -7.82
N LEU A 74 -1.92 -1.49 -8.61
CA LEU A 74 -1.94 -0.97 -9.98
C LEU A 74 -1.74 0.55 -10.03
N ALA A 75 -2.34 1.29 -9.08
CA ALA A 75 -2.12 2.73 -8.93
C ALA A 75 -0.67 3.04 -8.54
N VAL A 76 -0.09 2.27 -7.63
CA VAL A 76 1.33 2.38 -7.26
C VAL A 76 2.22 2.12 -8.47
N LYS A 77 2.00 1.06 -9.26
CA LYS A 77 2.77 0.77 -10.48
C LYS A 77 2.73 1.92 -11.48
N ALA A 78 1.53 2.48 -11.73
CA ALA A 78 1.36 3.60 -12.64
C ALA A 78 2.14 4.83 -12.17
N ARG A 79 2.04 5.17 -10.88
CA ARG A 79 2.74 6.31 -10.29
C ARG A 79 4.26 6.10 -10.23
N ALA A 80 4.71 4.91 -9.86
CA ALA A 80 6.12 4.56 -9.85
C ALA A 80 6.75 4.73 -11.24
N ARG A 81 6.06 4.26 -12.30
CA ARG A 81 6.50 4.47 -13.69
C ARG A 81 6.55 5.96 -14.07
N GLN A 82 5.54 6.74 -13.69
CA GLN A 82 5.47 8.18 -14.00
C GLN A 82 6.66 8.95 -13.43
N TYR A 83 7.12 8.60 -12.23
CA TYR A 83 8.19 9.30 -11.52
C TYR A 83 9.54 8.56 -11.52
N GLY A 84 9.68 7.47 -12.28
CA GLY A 84 10.94 6.73 -12.41
C GLY A 84 11.34 5.85 -11.21
N TYR A 85 10.43 5.52 -10.31
CA TYR A 85 10.71 4.67 -9.14
C TYR A 85 10.68 3.17 -9.50
N ALA A 86 11.72 2.69 -10.17
CA ALA A 86 11.79 1.31 -10.68
C ALA A 86 11.59 0.24 -9.59
N GLU A 87 12.25 0.38 -8.44
CA GLU A 87 12.14 -0.59 -7.33
C GLU A 87 10.71 -0.66 -6.76
N ILE A 88 10.05 0.49 -6.59
CA ILE A 88 8.65 0.57 -6.14
C ILE A 88 7.72 -0.11 -7.15
N GLY A 89 7.95 0.14 -8.45
CA GLY A 89 7.16 -0.47 -9.52
C GLY A 89 7.32 -1.98 -9.57
N ASN A 90 8.53 -2.49 -9.36
CA ASN A 90 8.84 -3.92 -9.31
C ASN A 90 8.21 -4.59 -8.09
N ALA A 91 8.33 -3.99 -6.91
CA ALA A 91 7.70 -4.49 -5.69
C ALA A 91 6.17 -4.58 -5.84
N ALA A 92 5.55 -3.53 -6.38
CA ALA A 92 4.10 -3.55 -6.63
C ALA A 92 3.69 -4.59 -7.69
N ALA A 93 4.54 -4.86 -8.68
CA ALA A 93 4.30 -5.90 -9.68
C ALA A 93 4.44 -7.31 -9.11
N GLU A 94 5.36 -7.52 -8.17
CA GLU A 94 5.50 -8.79 -7.45
C GLU A 94 4.26 -9.09 -6.60
N LEU A 95 3.78 -8.10 -5.84
CA LEU A 95 2.56 -8.25 -5.05
C LEU A 95 1.31 -8.49 -5.93
N ASP A 96 1.16 -7.78 -7.07
CA ASP A 96 0.04 -8.03 -8.02
C ASP A 96 0.10 -9.45 -8.62
N ARG A 97 1.29 -10.04 -8.77
CA ARG A 97 1.42 -11.45 -9.20
C ARG A 97 1.03 -12.42 -8.09
N ALA A 98 1.48 -12.18 -6.86
CA ALA A 98 1.16 -13.02 -5.71
C ALA A 98 -0.36 -13.07 -5.44
N ILE A 99 -1.07 -11.95 -5.65
CA ILE A 99 -2.54 -11.89 -5.52
C ILE A 99 -3.27 -12.76 -6.56
N LYS A 100 -2.72 -12.89 -7.77
CA LYS A 100 -3.34 -13.66 -8.86
C LYS A 100 -3.12 -15.17 -8.75
N GLN A 101 -2.20 -15.59 -7.90
CA GLN A 101 -1.91 -17.00 -7.65
C GLN A 101 -2.21 -17.29 -6.18
N PRO A 102 -3.49 -17.40 -5.78
CA PRO A 102 -3.80 -17.91 -4.46
C PRO A 102 -3.24 -19.34 -4.39
N ASN A 103 -2.41 -19.60 -3.37
CA ASN A 103 -1.91 -20.93 -3.04
C ASN A 103 -3.05 -21.93 -2.84
#